data_AF-A0A336MFN9-F1
#
_entry.id   AF-A0A336MFN9-F1
#
_cell.length_a   1.000
_cell.length_b   1.000
_cell.length_c   1.000
_cell.angle_alpha   90.00
_cell.angle_beta   90.00
_cell.angle_gamma   90.00
#
_symmetry.space_group_name_H-M   'P 1'
#
loop_
_entity.id
_entity.type
_entity.pdbx_description
1 polymer ?
#
loop_
_entity_poly.entity_id
_entity_poly.type
_entity_poly.pdbx_seq_one_letter_code
_entity_poly.pdbx_strand_id
1 'polypeptide(L)' 'MAARVPRKPLLALFKQACDEIPEVVGSVAAAGVGLVIIGVGLVYYNSHDLSNRRYKFLPTVVRPDDPRAKNIRE' A
#
# COMPACT_ATOMS: atom_id res chain seq x y z
N MET A 1 15.36 15.56 42.84
CA MET A 1 15.49 14.12 42.53
C MET A 1 14.75 13.86 41.22
N ALA A 2 15.46 13.53 40.12
CA ALA A 2 14.80 13.22 38.85
C ALA A 2 14.30 11.77 38.87
N ALA A 3 12.99 11.56 38.75
CA ALA A 3 12.40 10.23 38.71
C ALA A 3 12.78 9.52 37.40
N ARG A 4 13.29 8.27 37.49
CA ARG A 4 13.48 7.44 36.30
C ARG A 4 12.10 7.03 35.79
N VAL A 5 11.75 7.42 34.56
CA VAL A 5 10.55 6.92 33.88
C VAL A 5 10.79 5.44 33.53
N PRO A 6 9.97 4.51 34.05
CA PRO A 6 10.10 3.09 33.71
C PRO A 6 9.79 2.90 32.22
N ARG A 7 10.71 2.26 31.48
CA ARG A 7 10.51 1.92 30.07
C ARG A 7 9.56 0.73 29.98
N LYS A 8 8.36 0.94 29.45
CA LYS A 8 7.45 -0.16 29.11
C LYS A 8 7.91 -0.82 27.80
N PRO A 9 7.76 -2.14 27.65
CA PRO A 9 8.00 -2.81 26.37
C PRO A 9 7.00 -2.30 25.32
N LEU A 10 7.37 -2.29 24.05
CA LEU A 10 6.54 -1.77 22.95
C LEU A 10 5.15 -2.42 22.91
N LEU A 11 5.06 -3.72 23.19
CA LEU A 11 3.78 -4.44 23.26
C LEU A 11 2.87 -3.93 24.39
N ALA A 12 3.44 -3.57 25.54
CA ALA A 12 2.67 -3.02 26.64
C ALA A 12 2.19 -1.58 26.35
N LEU A 13 2.99 -0.80 25.63
CA LEU A 13 2.58 0.54 25.16
C LEU A 13 1.46 0.45 24.11
N PHE A 14 1.56 -0.51 23.19
CA PHE A 14 0.53 -0.72 22.17
C PHE A 14 -0.79 -1.16 22.81
N LYS A 15 -0.75 -2.11 23.75
CA LYS A 15 -1.94 -2.53 24.50
C LYS A 15 -2.58 -1.36 25.24
N GLN A 16 -1.77 -0.55 25.93
CA GLN A 16 -2.25 0.65 26.61
C GLN A 16 -2.87 1.65 25.63
N ALA A 17 -2.29 1.84 24.45
CA ALA A 17 -2.85 2.73 23.43
C ALA A 17 -4.22 2.24 22.92
N CYS A 18 -4.39 0.93 22.74
CA CYS A 18 -5.67 0.33 22.37
C CYS A 18 -6.74 0.52 23.46
N ASP A 19 -6.34 0.44 24.74
CA ASP A 19 -7.27 0.58 25.87
C ASP A 19 -7.63 2.06 26.15
N GLU A 20 -6.68 3.00 26.00
CA GLU A 20 -6.88 4.42 26.32
C GLU A 20 -7.51 5.23 25.17
N ILE A 21 -7.11 4.99 23.92
CA ILE A 21 -7.55 5.82 22.76
C ILE A 21 -7.88 4.91 21.56
N PRO A 22 -8.93 4.07 21.66
CA PRO A 22 -9.25 3.08 20.63
C PRO A 22 -9.58 3.70 19.26
N GLU A 23 -10.20 4.88 19.23
CA GLU A 23 -10.61 5.56 18.00
C GLU A 23 -9.39 6.01 17.15
N VAL A 24 -8.35 6.54 17.81
CA VAL A 24 -7.13 7.00 17.12
C VAL A 24 -6.32 5.79 16.65
N VAL A 25 -6.16 4.76 17.49
CA VAL A 25 -5.45 3.54 17.09
C VAL A 25 -6.18 2.85 15.93
N GLY A 26 -7.51 2.76 15.99
CA GLY A 26 -8.32 2.18 14.93
C GLY A 26 -8.23 2.95 13.61
N SER A 27 -8.31 4.28 13.64
CA SER A 27 -8.19 5.11 12.43
C SER A 27 -6.80 5.04 11.79
N VAL A 28 -5.72 5.05 12.60
CA VAL A 28 -4.34 4.88 12.10
C VAL A 28 -4.15 3.48 11.51
N ALA A 29 -4.67 2.44 12.16
CA ALA A 29 -4.60 1.08 11.63
C ALA A 29 -5.34 0.98 10.29
N ALA A 30 -6.56 1.54 10.21
CA ALA A 30 -7.35 1.56 8.97
C ALA A 30 -6.64 2.33 7.84
N ALA A 31 -6.07 3.50 8.15
CA ALA A 31 -5.27 4.26 7.20
C ALA A 31 -4.04 3.48 6.71
N GLY A 32 -3.35 2.79 7.61
CA GLY A 32 -2.22 1.91 7.28
C GLY A 32 -2.62 0.78 6.33
N VAL A 33 -3.72 0.10 6.61
CA VAL A 33 -4.27 -0.95 5.73
C VAL A 33 -4.63 -0.38 4.36
N GLY A 34 -5.27 0.79 4.31
CA GLY A 34 -5.59 1.46 3.05
C GLY A 34 -4.35 1.75 2.19
N LEU A 35 -3.28 2.25 2.81
CA LEU A 35 -2.01 2.50 2.12
C LEU A 35 -1.36 1.23 1.58
N VAL A 36 -1.42 0.13 2.34
CA VAL A 36 -0.90 -1.17 1.90
C VAL A 36 -1.66 -1.67 0.67
N ILE A 37 -3.00 -1.62 0.71
CA ILE A 37 -3.84 -2.04 -0.42
C ILE A 37 -3.54 -1.21 -1.66
N ILE A 38 -3.44 0.12 -1.51
CA ILE A 38 -3.09 1.03 -2.62
C ILE A 38 -1.71 0.68 -3.18
N GLY A 39 -0.70 0.51 -2.32
CA GLY A 39 0.66 0.20 -2.74
C GLY A 39 0.75 -1.12 -3.52
N VAL A 40 0.14 -2.18 -2.98
CA VAL A 40 0.11 -3.50 -3.64
C VAL A 40 -0.65 -3.42 -4.96
N GLY A 41 -1.82 -2.76 -4.98
CA GLY A 41 -2.61 -2.58 -6.20
C GLY A 41 -1.86 -1.83 -7.29
N LEU A 42 -1.09 -0.80 -6.92
CA LEU A 42 -0.30 0.00 -7.87
C LEU A 42 0.85 -0.82 -8.47
N VAL A 43 1.56 -1.60 -7.64
CA VAL A 43 2.63 -2.49 -8.11
C VAL A 43 2.08 -3.58 -9.03
N TYR A 44 0.95 -4.17 -8.66
CA TYR A 44 0.28 -5.18 -9.47
C TYR A 44 -0.17 -4.61 -10.82
N TYR A 45 -0.85 -3.46 -10.79
CA TYR A 45 -1.29 -2.75 -12.00
C TYR A 45 -0.12 -2.37 -12.92
N ASN A 46 0.97 -1.84 -12.37
CA ASN A 46 2.14 -1.45 -13.17
C ASN A 46 2.86 -2.64 -13.80
N SER A 47 2.83 -3.81 -13.16
CA SER A 47 3.52 -5.00 -13.67
C SER A 47 2.69 -5.79 -14.69
N HIS A 48 1.36 -5.78 -14.58
CA HIS A 48 0.49 -6.64 -15.38
C HIS A 48 -0.34 -5.87 -16.44
N ASP A 49 -0.87 -4.70 -16.10
CA ASP A 49 -1.89 -4.02 -16.91
C ASP A 49 -1.42 -2.71 -17.56
N LEU A 50 -0.18 -2.28 -17.28
CA LEU A 50 0.35 -1.01 -17.78
C LEU A 50 0.32 -0.89 -19.31
N SER A 51 0.58 -2.00 -20.01
CA SER A 51 0.55 -2.08 -21.47
C SER A 51 -0.85 -2.26 -22.06
N ASN A 52 -1.81 -2.69 -21.24
CA ASN A 52 -3.19 -3.01 -21.62
C ASN A 52 -4.19 -1.88 -21.31
N ARG A 53 -3.73 -0.64 -21.44
CA ARG A 53 -4.61 0.53 -21.26
C ARG A 53 -5.47 0.73 -22.50
N ARG A 54 -6.80 0.77 -22.30
CA ARG A 54 -7.79 1.11 -23.34
C ARG A 54 -7.50 2.48 -23.98
N TYR A 55 -6.99 3.42 -23.19
CA TYR A 55 -6.59 4.75 -23.66
C TYR A 55 -5.13 5.01 -23.31
N LYS A 56 -4.32 5.32 -24.32
CA LYS A 56 -2.92 5.70 -24.18
C LYS A 56 -2.78 7.19 -24.47
N PHE A 57 -2.09 7.92 -23.60
CA PHE A 57 -1.83 9.35 -23.81
C PHE A 57 -0.90 9.62 -25.00
N LEU A 58 -0.09 8.64 -25.39
CA LEU A 58 0.85 8.73 -26.50
C LEU A 58 0.59 7.59 -27.50
N PRO A 59 0.68 7.85 -28.82
CA PRO A 59 0.60 6.80 -29.82
C PRO A 59 1.73 5.80 -29.58
N THR A 60 1.36 4.55 -29.32
CA THR A 60 2.32 3.48 -28.99
C THR A 60 2.24 2.41 -30.07
N VAL A 61 3.32 2.27 -30.85
CA VAL A 61 3.47 1.17 -31.79
C VAL A 61 4.01 -0.03 -31.02
N VAL A 62 3.26 -1.14 -31.02
CA VAL A 62 3.68 -2.39 -30.36
C VAL A 62 4.08 -3.39 -31.45
N ARG A 63 5.26 -3.99 -31.32
CA ARG A 63 5.73 -5.00 -32.27
C ARG A 63 5.07 -6.35 -31.98
N PRO A 64 4.80 -7.17 -33.01
CA PRO A 64 4.17 -8.49 -32.82
C PRO A 64 4.99 -9.42 -31.91
N ASP A 65 6.31 -9.26 -31.94
CA ASP A 65 7.26 -10.13 -31.25
C ASP A 65 7.53 -9.69 -29.80
N ASP A 66 7.04 -8.51 -29.39
CA ASP A 66 7.25 -8.00 -28.05
C ASP A 66 6.50 -8.88 -27.04
N PRO A 67 7.15 -9.45 -26.01
CA PRO A 67 6.48 -10.23 -24.98
C PRO A 67 5.33 -9.45 -24.29
N ARG A 68 5.36 -8.11 -24.30
CA ARG A 68 4.30 -7.24 -23.77
C ARG A 68 3.07 -7.18 -24.66
N ALA A 69 3.19 -7.50 -25.94
CA ALA A 69 2.06 -7.57 -26.87
C ALA A 69 1.07 -8.67 -26.46
N LYS A 70 1.56 -9.78 -25.87
CA LYS A 70 0.73 -10.90 -25.40
C LYS A 70 -0.27 -10.53 -24.30
N ASN A 71 0.01 -9.46 -23.57
CA ASN A 71 -0.83 -9.00 -22.46
C ASN A 71 -1.84 -7.93 -22.92
N ILE A 72 -1.79 -7.51 -24.18
CA ILE A 72 -2.78 -6.59 -24.75
C ILE A 72 -4.01 -7.42 -25.11
N ARG A 73 -5.13 -7.12 -24.47
CA ARG A 73 -6.43 -7.73 -24.76
C ARG A 73 -7.23 -6.72 -25.57
N GLU A 74 -7.69 -7.15 -26.74
CA GLU A 74 -8.61 -6.38 -27.60
C GLU A 74 -10.01 -6.27 -26.98
#